data_AF-A0A6N2THE2-F1
#
_entry.id   AF-A0A6N2THE2-F1
#
_cell.length_a   1.000
_cell.length_b   1.000
_cell.length_c   1.000
_cell.angle_alpha   90.00
_cell.angle_beta   90.00
_cell.angle_gamma   90.00
#
_symmetry.space_group_name_H-M   'P 1'
#
loop_
_entity.id
_entity.type
_entity.pdbx_description
1 polymer ?
#
loop_
_entity_poly.entity_id
_entity_poly.type
_entity_poly.pdbx_seq_one_letter_code
_entity_poly.pdbx_strand_id
1 'polypeptide(L)'
;MAHTLPGFGIKASFVNIHDLNEVEAAIKENTRAIYIETLGNPNSDIPDIDALAGIAHKHGLPLGGIIVDAGKFDWAVSGKYPAIAAPNPSYHGVSFVNAAGPAAFVTYIRAILLRDTGASISPFAAFLLLQGIETLSLRLERHAENTKKVVEFLKNHSQVEKVNHPSLPSHPDYFLYQKYFPNGGASIFTFDIKGRKKHIGLLITCKFSHCLQM
;
A
#
# COMPACT_ATOMS: atom_id res chain seq x y z
N MET A 1 0.10 11.86 -4.82
CA MET A 1 0.93 11.72 -6.04
C MET A 1 0.73 12.86 -7.06
N ALA A 2 -0.50 13.36 -7.28
CA ALA A 2 -0.78 14.34 -8.35
C ALA A 2 -0.21 15.77 -8.16
N HIS A 3 0.11 16.17 -6.93
CA HIS A 3 0.50 17.58 -6.65
C HIS A 3 2.00 17.76 -6.45
N THR A 4 2.63 16.91 -5.63
CA THR A 4 4.05 17.08 -5.24
C THR A 4 5.02 16.53 -6.29
N LEU A 5 4.74 15.35 -6.85
CA LEU A 5 5.66 14.63 -7.74
C LEU A 5 5.93 15.35 -9.08
N PRO A 6 4.97 16.05 -9.71
CA PRO A 6 5.25 16.82 -10.93
C PRO A 6 6.33 17.89 -10.75
N GLY A 7 6.46 18.47 -9.55
CA GLY A 7 7.54 19.42 -9.24
C GLY A 7 8.94 18.82 -9.30
N PHE A 8 9.05 17.49 -9.21
CA PHE A 8 10.29 16.73 -9.39
C PHE A 8 10.43 16.12 -10.79
N GLY A 9 9.59 16.53 -11.75
CA GLY A 9 9.57 15.97 -13.10
C GLY A 9 8.98 14.56 -13.20
N ILE A 10 8.35 14.06 -12.13
CA ILE A 10 7.74 12.74 -12.09
C ILE A 10 6.26 12.84 -12.47
N LYS A 11 5.87 12.16 -13.54
CA LYS A 11 4.47 12.08 -14.01
C LYS A 11 3.84 10.77 -13.55
N ALA A 12 2.66 10.86 -12.94
CA ALA A 12 1.82 9.71 -12.61
C ALA A 12 0.62 9.65 -13.57
N SER A 13 0.33 8.45 -14.09
CA SER A 13 -0.93 8.12 -14.76
C SER A 13 -1.83 7.43 -13.75
N PHE A 14 -3.11 7.83 -13.66
CA PHE A 14 -4.11 7.17 -12.81
C PHE A 14 -5.03 6.35 -13.71
N VAL A 15 -5.32 5.12 -13.30
CA VAL A 15 -6.09 4.12 -14.07
C VAL A 15 -7.03 3.37 -13.12
N ASN A 16 -8.06 2.72 -13.66
CA ASN A 16 -8.89 1.79 -12.90
C ASN A 16 -8.10 0.50 -12.61
N ILE A 17 -7.91 0.18 -11.33
CA ILE A 17 -7.15 -1.00 -10.90
C ILE A 17 -7.78 -2.34 -11.31
N HIS A 18 -9.08 -2.35 -11.60
CA HIS A 18 -9.81 -3.54 -12.04
C HIS A 18 -9.79 -3.72 -13.56
N ASP A 19 -9.36 -2.70 -14.32
CA ASP A 19 -9.18 -2.80 -15.77
C ASP A 19 -7.70 -3.06 -16.09
N LEU A 20 -7.34 -4.35 -16.14
CA LEU A 20 -5.97 -4.77 -16.43
C LEU A 20 -5.47 -4.31 -17.81
N ASN A 21 -6.38 -4.13 -18.78
CA ASN A 21 -6.02 -3.61 -20.10
C ASN A 21 -5.70 -2.12 -20.04
N GLU A 22 -6.46 -1.35 -19.27
CA GLU A 22 -6.16 0.07 -19.02
C GLU A 22 -4.80 0.22 -18.32
N VAL A 23 -4.52 -0.62 -17.32
CA VAL A 23 -3.23 -0.64 -16.62
C VAL A 23 -2.09 -0.91 -17.59
N GLU A 24 -2.18 -1.96 -18.41
CA GLU A 24 -1.12 -2.31 -19.36
C GLU A 24 -0.97 -1.23 -20.45
N ALA A 25 -2.06 -0.66 -20.95
CA ALA A 25 -2.05 0.40 -21.96
C ALA A 25 -1.45 1.72 -21.46
N ALA A 26 -1.50 1.98 -20.14
CA ALA A 26 -0.91 3.18 -19.54
C ALA A 26 0.62 3.11 -19.40
N ILE A 27 1.24 1.94 -19.61
CA ILE A 27 2.69 1.74 -19.54
C ILE A 27 3.38 2.42 -20.72
N LYS A 28 4.44 3.18 -20.41
CA LYS A 28 5.26 3.91 -21.36
C LYS A 28 6.72 3.50 -21.19
N GLU A 29 7.54 3.85 -22.17
CA GLU A 29 9.00 3.60 -22.12
C GLU A 29 9.65 4.21 -20.86
N ASN A 30 9.20 5.39 -20.46
CA ASN A 30 9.68 6.08 -19.26
C ASN A 30 9.00 5.65 -17.95
N THR A 31 8.10 4.67 -17.96
CA THR A 31 7.49 4.13 -16.72
C THR A 31 8.58 3.46 -15.86
N ARG A 32 8.51 3.68 -14.54
CA ARG A 32 9.49 3.17 -13.56
C ARG A 32 8.91 2.30 -12.45
N ALA A 33 7.59 2.34 -12.23
CA ALA A 33 6.90 1.49 -11.28
C ALA A 33 5.40 1.49 -11.57
N ILE A 34 4.71 0.43 -11.14
CA ILE A 34 3.25 0.44 -10.92
C ILE A 34 3.04 0.56 -9.42
N TYR A 35 2.11 1.43 -8.97
CA TYR A 35 1.85 1.67 -7.56
C TYR A 35 0.39 1.39 -7.24
N ILE A 36 0.13 0.62 -6.19
CA ILE A 36 -1.20 0.24 -5.72
C ILE A 36 -1.34 0.42 -4.20
N GLU A 37 -2.57 0.52 -3.74
CA GLU A 37 -2.93 0.36 -2.32
C GLU A 37 -3.51 -1.04 -2.14
N THR A 38 -3.02 -1.84 -1.19
CA THR A 38 -3.52 -3.21 -0.94
C THR A 38 -5.01 -3.22 -0.56
N LEU A 39 -5.49 -2.13 0.01
CA LEU A 39 -6.89 -1.86 0.30
C LEU A 39 -7.13 -0.37 0.10
N GLY A 40 -7.87 0.02 -0.94
CA GLY A 40 -8.17 1.41 -1.25
C GLY A 40 -9.28 1.97 -0.35
N ASN A 41 -9.26 3.29 -0.14
CA ASN A 41 -10.29 4.01 0.61
C ASN A 41 -10.76 5.22 -0.23
N PRO A 42 -12.09 5.48 -0.37
CA PRO A 42 -13.22 5.00 0.44
C PRO A 42 -13.90 3.71 -0.01
N ASN A 43 -13.49 3.15 -1.15
CA ASN A 43 -14.21 2.06 -1.79
C ASN A 43 -13.87 0.67 -1.26
N SER A 44 -12.88 0.55 -0.36
CA SER A 44 -12.44 -0.75 0.18
C SER A 44 -12.14 -1.78 -0.91
N ASP A 45 -11.69 -1.26 -2.05
CA ASP A 45 -11.31 -1.97 -3.24
C ASP A 45 -9.99 -2.71 -3.02
N ILE A 46 -9.92 -3.94 -3.52
CA ILE A 46 -8.75 -4.79 -3.41
C ILE A 46 -8.23 -5.06 -4.81
N PRO A 47 -7.01 -4.59 -5.17
CA PRO A 47 -6.41 -4.91 -6.45
C PRO A 47 -6.07 -6.40 -6.54
N ASP A 48 -6.16 -6.97 -7.75
CA ASP A 48 -5.58 -8.29 -8.03
C ASP A 48 -4.05 -8.16 -8.11
N ILE A 49 -3.39 -8.33 -6.95
CA ILE A 49 -1.95 -8.15 -6.78
C ILE A 49 -1.16 -9.08 -7.70
N ASP A 50 -1.62 -10.32 -7.88
CA ASP A 50 -0.89 -11.31 -8.67
C ASP A 50 -0.95 -10.96 -10.17
N ALA A 51 -2.13 -10.58 -10.66
CA ALA A 51 -2.30 -10.15 -12.04
C ALA A 51 -1.49 -8.88 -12.34
N LEU A 52 -1.56 -7.89 -11.46
CA LEU A 52 -0.83 -6.62 -11.61
C LEU A 52 0.69 -6.81 -11.48
N ALA A 53 1.16 -7.69 -10.59
CA ALA A 53 2.57 -8.04 -10.49
C ALA A 53 3.04 -8.76 -11.76
N GLY A 54 2.21 -9.63 -12.33
CA GLY A 54 2.46 -10.27 -13.62
C GLY A 54 2.66 -9.27 -14.74
N ILE A 55 1.76 -8.28 -14.87
CA ILE A 55 1.89 -7.18 -15.84
C ILE A 55 3.16 -6.37 -15.58
N ALA A 56 3.39 -5.95 -14.33
CA ALA A 56 4.57 -5.16 -13.98
C ALA A 56 5.87 -5.88 -14.38
N HIS A 57 6.02 -7.15 -13.97
CA HIS A 57 7.21 -7.94 -14.25
C HIS A 57 7.41 -8.23 -15.74
N LYS A 58 6.32 -8.48 -16.50
CA LYS A 58 6.37 -8.62 -17.97
C LYS A 58 7.01 -7.41 -18.64
N HIS A 59 6.83 -6.21 -18.07
CA HIS A 59 7.39 -4.95 -18.58
C HIS A 59 8.67 -4.49 -17.88
N GLY A 60 9.28 -5.34 -17.05
CA GLY A 60 10.48 -5.00 -16.27
C GLY A 60 10.25 -3.88 -15.25
N LEU A 61 9.04 -3.81 -14.69
CA LEU A 61 8.63 -2.83 -13.70
C LEU A 61 8.39 -3.50 -12.34
N PRO A 62 8.75 -2.84 -11.22
CA PRO A 62 8.31 -3.26 -9.91
C PRO A 62 6.84 -2.86 -9.69
N LEU A 63 6.13 -3.67 -8.91
CA LEU A 63 4.85 -3.31 -8.29
C LEU A 63 5.12 -2.82 -6.86
N GLY A 64 4.63 -1.63 -6.53
CA GLY A 64 4.83 -0.99 -5.23
C GLY A 64 3.52 -0.61 -4.54
N GLY A 65 3.64 -0.19 -3.27
CA GLY A 65 2.58 0.37 -2.44
C GLY A 65 3.20 0.79 -1.11
N ILE A 66 3.52 -0.21 -0.30
CA ILE A 66 4.62 -0.13 0.67
C ILE A 66 5.88 -0.63 -0.07
N ILE A 67 7.07 -0.13 0.26
CA ILE A 67 8.31 -0.70 -0.28
C ILE A 67 8.46 -2.12 0.28
N VAL A 68 8.16 -3.11 -0.55
CA VAL A 68 8.34 -4.53 -0.26
C VAL A 68 9.45 -5.03 -1.17
N ASP A 69 10.67 -5.11 -0.63
CA ASP A 69 11.82 -5.67 -1.35
C ASP A 69 11.96 -7.15 -1.00
N ALA A 70 11.51 -8.02 -1.91
CA ALA A 70 11.68 -9.45 -1.76
C ALA A 70 13.08 -9.93 -2.22
N GLY A 71 13.91 -9.04 -2.76
CA GLY A 71 15.24 -9.35 -3.31
C GLY A 71 15.24 -10.26 -4.54
N LYS A 72 14.07 -10.44 -5.17
CA LYS A 72 13.88 -11.30 -6.35
C LYS A 72 13.87 -10.55 -7.68
N PHE A 73 13.70 -9.23 -7.65
CA PHE A 73 13.64 -8.41 -8.85
C PHE A 73 15.05 -8.11 -9.35
N ASP A 74 15.32 -8.42 -10.62
CA ASP A 74 16.61 -8.13 -11.24
C ASP A 74 16.65 -6.69 -11.78
N TRP A 75 17.34 -5.83 -11.04
CA TRP A 75 17.47 -4.41 -11.36
C TRP A 75 18.35 -4.12 -12.59
N ALA A 76 19.16 -5.08 -13.05
CA ALA A 76 20.07 -4.90 -14.18
C ALA A 76 19.44 -5.27 -15.53
N VAL A 77 18.54 -6.26 -15.56
CA VAL A 77 18.01 -6.84 -16.81
C VAL A 77 17.21 -5.85 -17.67
N SER A 78 16.40 -5.00 -17.06
CA SER A 78 15.51 -4.11 -17.81
C SER A 78 16.19 -2.88 -18.42
N GLY A 79 17.40 -2.54 -17.98
CA GLY A 79 18.07 -1.27 -18.30
C GLY A 79 17.39 -0.01 -17.75
N LYS A 80 16.23 -0.12 -17.08
CA LYS A 80 15.43 1.02 -16.59
C LYS A 80 15.96 1.64 -15.29
N TYR A 81 16.87 0.96 -14.59
CA TYR A 81 17.34 1.33 -13.25
C TYR A 81 18.87 1.54 -13.16
N PRO A 82 19.48 2.39 -14.03
CA PRO A 82 20.92 2.60 -14.00
C PRO A 82 21.41 3.17 -12.67
N ALA A 83 20.59 3.95 -11.95
CA ALA A 83 20.96 4.48 -10.62
C ALA A 83 21.25 3.39 -9.57
N ILE A 84 20.66 2.19 -9.74
CA ILE A 84 20.84 1.04 -8.85
C ILE A 84 21.86 0.07 -9.45
N ALA A 85 21.77 -0.22 -10.75
CA ALA A 85 22.57 -1.25 -11.41
C ALA A 85 23.96 -0.79 -11.85
N ALA A 86 24.12 0.46 -12.29
CA ALA A 86 25.39 0.97 -12.80
C ALA A 86 26.31 1.49 -11.67
N PRO A 87 27.63 1.62 -11.92
CA PRO A 87 28.55 2.29 -11.00
C PRO A 87 28.06 3.70 -10.60
N ASN A 88 27.91 3.92 -9.31
CA ASN A 88 27.40 5.19 -8.78
C ASN A 88 28.56 6.11 -8.34
N PRO A 89 28.78 7.26 -9.00
CA PRO A 89 29.91 8.14 -8.70
C PRO A 89 29.80 8.78 -7.30
N SER A 90 28.59 8.98 -6.79
CA SER A 90 28.34 9.55 -5.46
C SER A 90 28.54 8.56 -4.31
N TYR A 91 28.93 7.32 -4.62
CA TYR A 91 29.17 6.26 -3.66
C TYR A 91 30.36 5.37 -4.09
N HIS A 92 31.50 6.01 -4.35
CA HIS A 92 32.78 5.37 -4.66
C HIS A 92 32.77 4.46 -5.91
N GLY A 93 31.89 4.72 -6.88
CA GLY A 93 31.77 3.92 -8.09
C GLY A 93 31.13 2.55 -7.87
N VAL A 94 30.46 2.32 -6.74
CA VAL A 94 29.84 1.02 -6.46
C VAL A 94 28.63 0.78 -7.38
N SER A 95 28.44 -0.46 -7.83
CA SER A 95 27.13 -0.94 -8.31
C SER A 95 26.40 -1.59 -7.14
N PHE A 96 25.20 -1.11 -6.79
CA PHE A 96 24.44 -1.65 -5.66
C PHE A 96 23.98 -3.09 -5.91
N VAL A 97 23.69 -3.44 -7.18
CA VAL A 97 23.41 -4.83 -7.57
C VAL A 97 24.60 -5.73 -7.28
N ASN A 98 25.81 -5.32 -7.67
CA ASN A 98 27.01 -6.13 -7.46
C ASN A 98 27.43 -6.19 -5.99
N ALA A 99 27.25 -5.11 -5.24
CA ALA A 99 27.70 -5.01 -3.86
C ALA A 99 26.74 -5.60 -2.82
N ALA A 100 25.42 -5.51 -3.06
CA ALA A 100 24.41 -5.91 -2.08
C ALA A 100 23.45 -7.01 -2.58
N GLY A 101 23.55 -7.42 -3.85
CA GLY A 101 22.78 -8.52 -4.42
C GLY A 101 21.27 -8.36 -4.18
N PRO A 102 20.61 -9.31 -3.49
CA PRO A 102 19.18 -9.20 -3.16
C PRO A 102 18.78 -7.94 -2.37
N ALA A 103 19.71 -7.31 -1.65
CA ALA A 103 19.46 -6.10 -0.87
C ALA A 103 19.82 -4.80 -1.62
N ALA A 104 20.01 -4.85 -2.94
CA ALA A 104 20.45 -3.70 -3.74
C ALA A 104 19.50 -2.50 -3.61
N PHE A 105 18.18 -2.72 -3.66
CA PHE A 105 17.20 -1.63 -3.63
C PHE A 105 17.11 -0.97 -2.25
N VAL A 106 16.97 -1.76 -1.17
CA VAL A 106 16.98 -1.21 0.20
C VAL A 106 18.31 -0.52 0.53
N THR A 107 19.45 -1.05 0.06
CA THR A 107 20.76 -0.43 0.26
C THR A 107 20.85 0.90 -0.47
N TYR A 108 20.39 0.97 -1.74
CA TYR A 108 20.36 2.22 -2.49
C TYR A 108 19.48 3.28 -1.82
N ILE A 109 18.27 2.91 -1.38
CA ILE A 109 17.37 3.82 -0.66
C ILE A 109 18.05 4.37 0.60
N ARG A 110 18.69 3.52 1.39
CA ARG A 110 19.36 3.95 2.63
C ARG A 110 20.61 4.79 2.38
N ALA A 111 21.45 4.38 1.42
CA ALA A 111 22.75 4.99 1.18
C ALA A 111 22.65 6.33 0.43
N ILE A 112 21.66 6.46 -0.46
CA ILE A 112 21.48 7.62 -1.33
C ILE A 112 20.26 8.43 -0.88
N LEU A 113 19.05 7.87 -1.02
CA LEU A 113 17.82 8.65 -0.84
C LEU A 113 17.65 9.16 0.59
N LEU A 114 17.85 8.30 1.60
CA LEU A 114 17.74 8.71 3.00
C LEU A 114 18.83 9.72 3.39
N ARG A 115 20.06 9.51 2.93
CA ARG A 115 21.19 10.43 3.18
C ARG A 115 20.89 11.82 2.62
N ASP A 116 20.41 11.89 1.38
CA ASP A 116 20.27 13.16 0.65
C ASP A 116 18.96 13.88 0.99
N THR A 117 17.88 13.15 1.29
CA THR A 117 16.56 13.75 1.62
C THR A 117 16.35 13.95 3.12
N GLY A 118 17.12 13.27 3.97
CA GLY A 118 17.09 13.46 5.42
C GLY A 118 15.81 12.98 6.11
N ALA A 119 14.97 12.17 5.46
CA ALA A 119 13.72 11.63 6.01
C ALA A 119 13.98 10.53 7.07
N SER A 120 14.80 10.83 8.06
CA SER A 120 15.23 9.93 9.12
C SER A 120 14.25 9.94 10.30
N ILE A 121 13.98 8.76 10.84
CA ILE A 121 13.13 8.62 12.03
C ILE A 121 13.89 8.98 13.30
N SER A 122 13.24 9.70 14.21
CA SER A 122 13.78 9.93 15.56
C SER A 122 13.96 8.59 16.30
N PRO A 123 15.09 8.36 17.00
CA PRO A 123 15.27 7.16 17.81
C PRO A 123 14.17 6.97 18.86
N PHE A 124 13.64 8.07 19.41
CA PHE A 124 12.54 8.01 20.37
C PHE A 124 11.21 7.61 19.70
N ALA A 125 10.94 8.14 18.50
CA ALA A 125 9.76 7.71 17.74
C ALA A 125 9.86 6.23 17.33
N ALA A 126 11.06 5.76 16.97
CA ALA A 126 11.32 4.35 16.70
C ALA A 126 11.05 3.48 17.95
N PHE A 127 11.48 3.93 19.14
CA PHE A 127 11.17 3.25 20.40
C PHE A 127 9.65 3.14 20.65
N LEU A 128 8.89 4.23 20.46
CA LEU A 128 7.43 4.20 20.61
C LEU A 128 6.75 3.25 19.61
N LEU A 129 7.26 3.18 18.37
CA LEU A 129 6.77 2.21 17.39
C LEU A 129 7.07 0.76 17.82
N LEU A 130 8.27 0.49 18.35
CA LEU A 130 8.63 -0.82 18.86
C LEU A 130 7.71 -1.26 20.01
N GLN A 131 7.41 -0.38 20.96
CA GLN A 131 6.42 -0.66 22.01
C GLN A 131 5.03 -0.97 21.43
N GLY A 132 4.63 -0.26 20.36
CA GLY A 132 3.40 -0.56 19.65
C GLY A 132 3.41 -1.96 19.02
N ILE A 133 4.53 -2.38 18.41
CA ILE A 133 4.66 -3.65 17.70
C ILE A 133 4.47 -4.86 18.63
N GLU A 134 4.85 -4.76 19.90
CA GLU A 134 4.72 -5.84 20.90
C GLU A 134 3.29 -6.40 21.01
N THR A 135 2.28 -5.55 20.75
CA THR A 135 0.84 -5.92 20.83
C THR A 135 0.15 -5.90 19.46
N LEU A 136 0.91 -5.83 18.36
CA LEU A 136 0.33 -5.61 17.03
C LEU A 136 -0.65 -6.70 16.62
N SER A 137 -0.30 -7.98 16.77
CA SER A 137 -1.20 -9.09 16.42
C SER A 137 -2.51 -9.04 17.20
N LEU A 138 -2.43 -8.87 18.52
CA LEU A 138 -3.60 -8.78 19.42
C LEU A 138 -4.54 -7.64 19.01
N ARG A 139 -3.98 -6.47 18.67
CA ARG A 139 -4.75 -5.32 18.21
C ARG A 139 -5.38 -5.58 16.84
N LEU A 140 -4.63 -6.13 15.90
CA LEU A 140 -5.13 -6.42 14.55
C LEU A 140 -6.25 -7.47 14.55
N GLU A 141 -6.10 -8.54 15.35
CA GLU A 141 -7.14 -9.55 15.55
C GLU A 141 -8.43 -8.91 16.08
N ARG A 142 -8.32 -8.11 17.15
CA ARG A 142 -9.48 -7.43 17.74
C ARG A 142 -10.09 -6.40 16.79
N HIS A 143 -9.27 -5.69 16.02
CA HIS A 143 -9.74 -4.76 14.99
C HIS A 143 -10.53 -5.47 13.89
N ALA A 144 -10.03 -6.60 13.38
CA ALA A 144 -10.72 -7.38 12.36
C ALA A 144 -12.02 -7.99 12.91
N GLU A 145 -12.00 -8.56 14.12
CA GLU A 145 -13.17 -9.13 14.79
C GLU A 145 -14.27 -8.07 14.99
N ASN A 146 -13.91 -6.92 15.56
CA ASN A 146 -14.86 -5.84 15.83
C ASN A 146 -15.43 -5.28 14.52
N THR A 147 -14.60 -5.15 13.48
CA THR A 147 -15.04 -4.64 12.18
C THR A 147 -16.12 -5.54 11.59
N LYS A 148 -15.94 -6.87 11.61
CA LYS A 148 -16.97 -7.81 11.14
C LYS A 148 -18.29 -7.65 11.90
N LYS A 149 -18.25 -7.52 13.22
CA LYS A 149 -19.45 -7.30 14.06
C LYS A 149 -20.16 -6.00 13.71
N VAL A 150 -19.42 -4.91 13.53
CA VAL A 150 -20.00 -3.60 13.19
C VAL A 150 -20.54 -3.57 11.77
N VAL A 151 -19.82 -4.13 10.81
CA VAL A 151 -20.27 -4.27 9.41
C VAL A 151 -21.58 -5.07 9.34
N GLU A 152 -21.67 -6.20 10.06
CA GLU A 152 -22.89 -7.02 10.10
C GLU A 152 -24.05 -6.29 10.79
N PHE A 153 -23.77 -5.57 11.89
CA PHE A 153 -24.77 -4.72 12.54
C PHE A 153 -25.32 -3.64 11.58
N LEU A 154 -24.43 -2.90 10.91
CA LEU A 154 -24.81 -1.82 10.00
C LEU A 154 -25.56 -2.33 8.78
N LYS A 155 -25.16 -3.46 8.22
CA LYS A 155 -25.83 -4.09 7.07
C LYS A 155 -27.31 -4.37 7.35
N ASN A 156 -27.64 -4.74 8.58
CA ASN A 156 -29.00 -5.06 8.99
C ASN A 156 -29.76 -3.85 9.58
N HIS A 157 -29.14 -2.68 9.65
CA HIS A 157 -29.75 -1.51 10.27
C HIS A 157 -30.69 -0.78 9.30
N SER A 158 -31.93 -0.53 9.75
CA SER A 158 -33.00 0.12 8.97
C SER A 158 -32.66 1.49 8.36
N GLN A 159 -31.71 2.25 8.92
CA GLN A 159 -31.31 3.58 8.46
C GLN A 159 -30.09 3.53 7.52
N VAL A 160 -29.44 2.38 7.41
CA VAL A 160 -28.28 2.19 6.54
C VAL A 160 -28.79 1.74 5.16
N GLU A 161 -28.30 2.39 4.12
CA GLU A 161 -28.62 2.10 2.73
C GLU A 161 -27.66 1.06 2.16
N LYS A 162 -26.36 1.25 2.42
CA LYS A 162 -25.29 0.38 1.90
C LYS A 162 -24.13 0.36 2.89
N VAL A 163 -23.53 -0.81 3.07
CA VAL A 163 -22.23 -0.96 3.74
C VAL A 163 -21.21 -1.40 2.70
N ASN A 164 -20.04 -0.78 2.74
CA ASN A 164 -18.96 -1.04 1.83
C ASN A 164 -17.77 -1.62 2.59
N HIS A 165 -17.62 -2.94 2.47
CA HIS A 165 -16.52 -3.68 3.07
C HIS A 165 -16.33 -5.01 2.32
N PRO A 166 -15.09 -5.41 2.00
CA PRO A 166 -14.82 -6.55 1.12
C PRO A 166 -15.03 -7.91 1.80
N SER A 167 -15.30 -7.95 3.12
CA SER A 167 -15.77 -9.17 3.76
C SER A 167 -17.24 -9.50 3.49
N LEU A 168 -18.01 -8.60 2.88
CA LEU A 168 -19.40 -8.85 2.53
C LEU A 168 -19.49 -9.60 1.20
N PRO A 169 -20.28 -10.68 1.09
CA PRO A 169 -20.43 -11.43 -0.16
C PRO A 169 -20.95 -10.60 -1.35
N SER A 170 -21.61 -9.47 -1.07
CA SER A 170 -22.10 -8.54 -2.09
C SER A 170 -21.03 -7.58 -2.63
N HIS A 171 -19.85 -7.55 -2.03
CA HIS A 171 -18.75 -6.69 -2.47
C HIS A 171 -18.10 -7.27 -3.74
N PRO A 172 -17.78 -6.46 -4.77
CA PRO A 172 -17.15 -6.94 -6.00
C PRO A 172 -15.87 -7.76 -5.75
N ASP A 173 -15.05 -7.30 -4.80
CA ASP A 173 -13.76 -7.93 -4.48
C ASP A 173 -13.83 -8.98 -3.36
N TYR A 174 -15.02 -9.53 -3.05
CA TYR A 174 -15.18 -10.52 -1.98
C TYR A 174 -14.24 -11.73 -2.15
N PHE A 175 -14.04 -12.21 -3.38
CA PHE A 175 -13.14 -13.32 -3.65
C PHE A 175 -11.66 -12.96 -3.45
N LEU A 176 -11.26 -11.74 -3.84
CA LEU A 176 -9.90 -11.25 -3.60
C LEU A 176 -9.64 -11.05 -2.11
N TYR A 177 -10.65 -10.62 -1.34
CA TYR A 177 -10.56 -10.55 0.11
C TYR A 177 -10.33 -11.91 0.75
N GLN A 178 -11.10 -12.93 0.35
CA GLN A 178 -10.91 -14.30 0.85
C GLN A 178 -9.51 -14.85 0.52
N LYS A 179 -8.99 -14.51 -0.67
CA LYS A 179 -7.65 -14.90 -1.12
C LYS A 179 -6.53 -14.22 -0.35
N TYR A 180 -6.57 -12.89 -0.24
CA TYR A 180 -5.46 -12.08 0.30
C TYR A 180 -5.55 -11.83 1.81
N PHE A 181 -6.74 -11.95 2.42
CA PHE A 181 -6.96 -11.75 3.85
C PHE A 181 -7.61 -13.00 4.50
N PRO A 182 -7.00 -14.19 4.39
CA PRO A 182 -7.59 -15.44 4.89
C PRO A 182 -7.80 -15.42 6.42
N ASN A 183 -6.97 -14.67 7.15
CA ASN A 183 -7.07 -14.50 8.60
C ASN A 183 -7.92 -13.28 9.00
N GLY A 184 -8.61 -12.66 8.04
CA GLY A 184 -9.27 -11.37 8.22
C GLY A 184 -8.33 -10.17 8.11
N GLY A 185 -8.91 -8.98 8.07
CA GLY A 185 -8.19 -7.72 7.91
C GLY A 185 -9.17 -6.58 7.65
N ALA A 186 -8.68 -5.50 7.03
CA ALA A 186 -9.48 -4.37 6.58
C ALA A 186 -10.34 -3.74 7.70
N SER A 187 -9.74 -3.15 8.74
CA SER A 187 -10.52 -2.51 9.82
C SER A 187 -11.17 -1.17 9.44
N ILE A 188 -11.20 -0.85 8.15
CA ILE A 188 -11.74 0.37 7.57
C ILE A 188 -12.91 -0.04 6.67
N PHE A 189 -14.04 0.63 6.85
CA PHE A 189 -15.22 0.45 6.02
C PHE A 189 -15.96 1.78 5.89
N THR A 190 -16.80 1.87 4.87
CA THR A 190 -17.68 3.02 4.67
C THR A 190 -19.13 2.54 4.59
N PHE A 191 -20.08 3.43 4.89
CA PHE A 191 -21.49 3.13 4.73
C PHE A 191 -22.30 4.39 4.42
N ASP A 192 -23.45 4.18 3.80
CA ASP A 192 -24.38 5.22 3.40
C ASP A 192 -25.62 5.18 4.28
N ILE A 193 -26.11 6.35 4.68
CA ILE A 193 -27.33 6.50 5.45
C ILE A 193 -28.45 6.93 4.50
N LYS A 194 -29.60 6.26 4.61
CA LYS A 194 -30.79 6.57 3.80
C LYS A 194 -31.12 8.05 3.86
N GLY A 195 -31.34 8.65 2.68
CA GLY A 195 -31.72 10.06 2.56
C GLY A 195 -30.59 11.07 2.76
N ARG A 196 -29.32 10.63 2.95
CA ARG A 196 -28.15 11.52 2.94
C ARG A 196 -27.23 11.19 1.76
N LYS A 197 -26.91 12.20 0.94
CA LYS A 197 -26.04 12.06 -0.26
C LYS A 197 -24.53 11.95 0.04
N LYS A 198 -24.09 11.89 1.30
CA LYS A 198 -22.65 11.85 1.67
C LYS A 198 -22.32 10.52 2.34
N HIS A 199 -21.36 9.80 1.76
CA HIS A 199 -20.69 8.66 2.38
C HIS A 199 -20.12 9.07 3.74
N ILE A 200 -20.45 8.34 4.80
CA ILE A 200 -19.83 8.54 6.10
C ILE A 200 -18.72 7.50 6.23
N GLY A 201 -17.48 7.97 6.13
CA GLY A 201 -16.32 7.15 6.45
C GLY A 201 -16.21 7.01 7.96
N LEU A 202 -16.37 5.79 8.47
CA LEU A 202 -16.13 5.49 9.87
C LEU A 202 -14.86 4.67 9.99
N LEU A 203 -13.78 5.34 10.40
CA LEU A 203 -12.56 4.66 10.79
C LEU A 203 -12.73 4.14 12.22
N ILE A 204 -12.88 2.82 12.42
CA ILE A 204 -12.72 2.24 13.76
C ILE A 204 -11.21 2.14 14.06
N THR A 205 -10.56 3.30 14.23
CA THR A 205 -9.42 3.35 15.13
C THR A 205 -9.96 3.29 16.53
N CYS A 206 -9.41 2.38 17.34
CA CYS A 206 -9.58 2.46 18.78
C CYS A 206 -8.88 3.76 19.22
N LYS A 207 -9.62 4.88 19.26
CA LYS A 207 -9.13 6.11 19.88
C LYS A 207 -9.14 5.86 21.40
N PHE A 208 -8.10 5.19 21.90
CA PHE A 208 -7.71 5.29 23.30
C PHE A 208 -7.13 6.70 23.51
N SER A 209 -7.98 7.71 23.63
CA SER A 209 -7.56 9.08 23.96
C SER A 209 -8.36 9.65 25.14
N HIS A 210 -8.76 8.81 26.09
CA HIS A 210 -9.46 9.28 27.29
C HIS A 210 -9.03 8.59 28.60
N CYS A 211 -7.80 8.05 28.67
CA CYS A 211 -7.30 7.45 29.91
C CYS A 211 -5.97 8.03 30.40
N LEU A 212 -5.70 9.31 30.11
CA LEU A 212 -4.58 10.09 30.66
C LEU A 212 -5.01 11.57 30.78
N GLN A 213 -6.05 11.79 31.57
CA GLN A 213 -6.27 13.05 32.29
C GLN A 213 -6.59 12.68 33.74
N MET A 214 -5.54 12.38 34.49
CA MET A 214 -5.42 12.68 35.91
C MET A 214 -4.05 13.31 36.11
#